data_AF-A0A5K3EWB1-F1
#
_entry.id   AF-A0A5K3EWB1-F1
#
_cell.length_a   1.000
_cell.length_b   1.000
_cell.length_c   1.000
_cell.angle_alpha   90.00
_cell.angle_beta   90.00
_cell.angle_gamma   90.00
#
_symmetry.space_group_name_H-M   'P 1'
#
loop_
_entity.id
_entity.type
_entity.pdbx_description
1 polymer ?
#
loop_
_entity_poly.entity_id
_entity_poly.type
_entity_poly.pdbx_seq_one_letter_code
_entity_poly.pdbx_strand_id
1 'polypeptide(L)'
;MTLPAFGPAYSFQLVELTDGNVVLTRERLCCGLVLFEQLLHRIRDFLNEEDPQPVVMNGIARQVPRNVWYGSEACGTTVDADELIEIEGCTQFHRVWSAIQFVFSTPFGENEYTVEEMFGDGLNWAGCTLITLLGQQRRFEMLDFGTHFLKLQRNDKKDTSKEGVCLARLATRLSRFSVLNRQIFAILNNYLHPIDKPDNQANVRHFPPPQWPRA
;
A
#
# COMPACT_ATOMS: atom_id res chain seq x y z
N MET A 1 -10.10 -62.66 39.11
CA MET A 1 -9.55 -61.61 38.23
C MET A 1 -10.43 -60.38 38.39
N THR A 2 -10.07 -59.49 39.30
CA THR A 2 -10.77 -58.24 39.57
C THR A 2 -10.27 -57.17 38.61
N LEU A 3 -11.16 -56.62 37.78
CA LEU A 3 -10.90 -55.42 36.98
C LEU A 3 -10.41 -54.30 37.90
N PRO A 4 -9.39 -53.51 37.51
CA PRO A 4 -9.00 -52.36 38.31
C PRO A 4 -10.14 -51.35 38.30
N ALA A 5 -10.61 -50.99 39.49
CA ALA A 5 -11.59 -49.92 39.66
C ALA A 5 -10.94 -48.60 39.21
N PHE A 6 -11.42 -48.05 38.10
CA PHE A 6 -11.07 -46.69 37.67
C PHE A 6 -11.58 -45.72 38.74
N GLY A 7 -10.67 -45.17 39.54
CA GLY A 7 -11.00 -44.22 40.60
C GLY A 7 -11.45 -42.86 40.03
N PRO A 8 -12.22 -42.07 40.80
CA PRO A 8 -12.79 -40.78 40.38
C PRO A 8 -11.74 -39.73 39.94
N ALA A 9 -10.47 -39.91 40.31
CA ALA A 9 -9.37 -39.06 39.86
C ALA A 9 -9.07 -39.21 38.36
N TYR A 10 -9.16 -40.43 37.81
CA TYR A 10 -8.95 -40.68 36.38
C TYR A 10 -10.11 -40.13 35.53
N SER A 11 -11.35 -40.16 36.04
CA SER A 11 -12.49 -39.56 35.35
C SER A 11 -12.41 -38.04 35.31
N PHE A 12 -11.95 -37.39 36.39
CA PHE A 12 -11.75 -35.94 36.40
C PHE A 12 -10.68 -35.51 35.39
N GLN A 13 -9.57 -36.23 35.33
CA GLN A 13 -8.47 -35.94 34.40
C GLN A 13 -8.88 -36.16 32.93
N LEU A 14 -9.73 -37.16 32.65
CA LEU A 14 -10.28 -37.39 31.31
C LEU A 14 -11.30 -36.32 30.90
N VAL A 15 -12.13 -35.83 31.83
CA VAL A 15 -13.06 -34.73 31.56
C VAL A 15 -12.31 -33.44 31.23
N GLU A 16 -11.27 -33.11 32.00
CA GLU A 16 -10.42 -31.93 31.76
C GLU A 16 -9.72 -31.99 30.40
N LEU A 17 -9.20 -33.15 30.01
CA LEU A 17 -8.62 -33.38 28.69
C LEU A 17 -9.66 -33.29 27.56
N THR A 18 -10.89 -33.74 27.82
CA THR A 18 -11.97 -33.69 26.83
C THR A 18 -12.44 -32.25 26.63
N ASP A 19 -12.64 -31.49 27.71
CA ASP A 19 -13.03 -30.08 27.66
C ASP A 19 -11.95 -29.22 26.98
N GLY A 20 -10.67 -29.47 27.26
CA GLY A 20 -9.55 -28.82 26.56
C GLY A 20 -9.54 -29.12 25.05
N ASN A 21 -9.78 -30.37 24.66
CA ASN A 21 -9.86 -30.76 23.24
C ASN A 21 -11.07 -30.15 22.52
N VAL A 22 -12.20 -29.97 23.21
CA VAL A 22 -13.40 -29.32 22.63
C VAL A 22 -13.11 -27.86 22.30
N VAL A 23 -12.38 -27.14 23.15
CA VAL A 23 -11.96 -25.75 22.86
C VAL A 23 -11.01 -25.71 21.67
N LEU A 24 -9.96 -26.52 21.67
CA LEU A 24 -8.96 -26.57 20.58
C LEU A 24 -9.53 -26.96 19.21
N THR A 25 -10.57 -27.81 19.19
CA THR A 25 -11.21 -28.24 17.94
C THR A 25 -12.22 -27.23 17.41
N ARG A 26 -12.81 -26.41 18.30
CA ARG A 26 -13.88 -25.45 17.99
C ARG A 26 -13.34 -24.04 17.73
N GLU A 27 -12.31 -23.62 18.43
CA GLU A 27 -11.66 -22.31 18.24
C GLU A 27 -10.58 -22.41 17.17
N ARG A 28 -11.00 -22.33 15.90
CA ARG A 28 -10.07 -22.29 14.75
C ARG A 28 -9.88 -20.86 14.29
N LEU A 29 -8.71 -20.56 13.73
CA LEU A 29 -8.43 -19.23 13.14
C LEU A 29 -9.48 -18.82 12.09
N CYS A 30 -9.99 -19.78 11.33
CA CYS A 30 -11.04 -19.54 10.33
C CYS A 30 -12.42 -19.16 10.93
N CYS A 31 -12.58 -19.18 12.25
CA CYS A 31 -13.82 -18.83 12.94
C CYS A 31 -13.93 -17.34 13.30
N GLY A 32 -12.99 -16.49 12.85
CA GLY A 32 -13.10 -15.03 13.00
C GLY A 32 -11.79 -14.26 13.19
N LEU A 33 -10.63 -14.90 13.06
CA LEU A 33 -9.32 -14.25 13.20
C LEU A 33 -8.71 -13.97 11.82
N VAL A 34 -8.38 -12.70 11.57
CA VAL A 34 -7.76 -12.26 10.31
C VAL A 34 -6.29 -11.92 10.57
N LEU A 35 -5.40 -12.88 10.34
CA LEU A 35 -3.95 -12.70 10.55
C LEU A 35 -3.32 -11.73 9.53
N PHE A 36 -3.88 -11.67 8.33
CA PHE A 36 -3.34 -10.85 7.25
C PHE A 36 -3.48 -9.35 7.55
N GLU A 37 -4.61 -8.92 8.12
CA GLU A 37 -4.82 -7.54 8.57
C GLU A 37 -3.81 -7.15 9.65
N GLN A 38 -3.55 -8.02 10.63
CA GLN A 38 -2.56 -7.78 11.68
C GLN A 38 -1.14 -7.65 11.13
N LEU A 39 -0.78 -8.50 10.16
CA LEU A 39 0.50 -8.40 9.47
C LEU A 39 0.65 -7.05 8.75
N LEU A 40 -0.39 -6.63 8.02
CA LEU A 40 -0.40 -5.36 7.30
C LEU A 40 -0.28 -4.16 8.25
N HIS A 41 -0.93 -4.20 9.41
CA HIS A 41 -0.78 -3.17 10.44
C HIS A 41 0.64 -3.11 10.98
N ARG A 42 1.28 -4.24 11.28
CA ARG A 42 2.69 -4.25 11.70
C ARG A 42 3.64 -3.68 10.65
N ILE A 43 3.40 -3.99 9.37
CA ILE A 43 4.19 -3.40 8.28
C ILE A 43 3.99 -1.88 8.25
N ARG A 44 2.75 -1.40 8.43
CA ARG A 44 2.47 0.05 8.50
C ARG A 44 3.25 0.72 9.63
N ASP A 45 3.38 0.08 10.79
CA ASP A 45 4.13 0.64 11.92
C ASP A 45 5.61 0.87 11.54
N PHE A 46 6.24 -0.09 10.86
CA PHE A 46 7.61 0.07 10.35
C PHE A 46 7.76 1.21 9.32
N LEU A 47 6.71 1.47 8.53
CA LEU A 47 6.71 2.56 7.55
C LEU A 47 6.49 3.94 8.20
N ASN A 48 5.93 3.98 9.41
CA ASN A 48 5.67 5.21 10.14
C ASN A 48 6.79 5.59 11.11
N GLU A 49 7.88 4.83 11.14
CA GLU A 49 9.08 5.20 11.89
C GLU A 49 9.65 6.51 11.33
N GLU A 50 9.88 7.49 12.21
CA GLU A 50 10.42 8.80 11.86
C GLU A 50 11.89 8.88 12.25
N ASP A 51 12.74 9.29 11.31
CA ASP A 51 14.15 9.53 11.59
C ASP A 51 14.34 11.01 11.99
N PRO A 52 14.84 11.31 13.20
CA PRO A 52 15.14 12.68 13.61
C PRO A 52 16.38 13.19 12.86
N GLN A 53 16.19 14.09 11.90
CA GLN A 53 17.28 14.67 11.13
C GLN A 53 17.56 16.12 11.60
N PRO A 54 18.83 16.49 11.85
CA PRO A 54 19.18 17.86 12.22
C PRO A 54 19.03 18.79 11.01
N VAL A 55 18.15 19.77 11.11
CA VAL A 55 17.95 20.83 10.10
C VAL A 55 18.32 22.17 10.72
N VAL A 56 19.10 22.97 9.99
CA VAL A 56 19.38 24.36 10.38
C VAL A 56 18.40 25.26 9.64
N MET A 57 17.42 25.81 10.34
CA MET A 57 16.46 26.78 9.80
C MET A 57 16.69 28.13 10.48
N ASN A 58 16.96 29.18 9.69
CA ASN A 58 17.24 30.53 10.19
C ASN A 58 18.38 30.58 11.25
N GLY A 59 19.40 29.73 11.09
CA GLY A 59 20.54 29.65 12.03
C GLY A 59 20.25 28.91 13.35
N ILE A 60 19.04 28.39 13.55
CA ILE A 60 18.67 27.59 14.71
C ILE A 60 18.63 26.11 14.30
N ALA A 61 19.40 25.27 15.00
CA ALA A 61 19.34 23.83 14.83
C ALA A 61 18.03 23.29 15.43
N ARG A 62 17.19 22.69 14.59
CA ARG A 62 15.96 22.01 15.00
C ARG A 62 15.98 20.58 14.46
N GLN A 63 15.54 19.64 15.28
CA GLN A 63 15.23 18.30 14.79
C GLN A 63 13.82 18.33 14.21
N VAL A 64 13.71 17.99 12.93
CA VAL A 64 12.41 17.82 12.27
C VAL A 64 12.25 16.32 12.04
N PRO A 65 11.17 15.69 12.54
CA PRO A 65 10.89 14.31 12.20
C PRO A 65 10.73 14.20 10.69
N ARG A 66 11.46 13.28 10.07
CA ARG A 66 11.38 13.07 8.63
C ARG A 66 11.01 11.63 8.36
N ASN A 67 10.00 11.44 7.53
CA ASN A 67 9.63 10.15 7.01
C ASN A 67 9.71 10.17 5.48
N VAL A 68 10.71 9.48 4.93
CA VAL A 68 11.00 9.48 3.48
C VAL A 68 9.84 8.93 2.65
N TRP A 69 8.99 8.08 3.22
CA TRP A 69 7.88 7.45 2.51
C TRP A 69 6.79 8.47 2.14
N TYR A 70 6.60 9.50 2.96
CA TYR A 70 5.61 10.57 2.75
C TYR A 70 6.16 11.79 1.99
N GLY A 71 7.47 11.83 1.73
CA GLY A 71 8.13 12.92 1.05
C GLY A 71 8.66 13.99 2.01
N SER A 72 9.19 15.07 1.43
CA SER A 72 9.75 16.18 2.20
C SER A 72 8.69 17.27 2.33
N GLU A 73 8.35 17.66 3.56
CA GLU A 73 7.55 18.87 3.84
C GLU A 73 8.28 20.17 3.40
N ALA A 74 9.55 20.07 3.00
CA ALA A 74 10.37 21.21 2.64
C ALA A 74 10.17 21.67 1.18
N CYS A 75 9.10 22.41 0.94
CA CYS A 75 9.18 23.63 0.13
C CYS A 75 8.50 24.77 0.90
N GLY A 76 9.26 25.36 1.81
CA GLY A 76 8.85 26.56 2.53
C GLY A 76 8.86 27.76 1.59
N THR A 77 7.70 28.09 1.03
CA THR A 77 7.30 29.47 0.79
C THR A 77 5.81 29.57 1.07
N THR A 78 5.49 30.26 2.16
CA THR A 78 4.16 30.65 2.63
C THR A 78 3.26 29.48 3.06
N VAL A 79 2.65 29.66 4.23
CA VAL A 79 1.44 29.02 4.76
C VAL A 79 1.03 27.74 4.01
N ASP A 80 1.02 26.60 4.71
CA ASP A 80 0.15 25.48 4.34
C ASP A 80 0.57 24.58 3.15
N ALA A 81 1.85 24.21 3.02
CA ALA A 81 2.28 23.22 2.02
C ALA A 81 1.80 21.77 2.32
N ASP A 82 1.39 21.50 3.56
CA ASP A 82 0.75 20.24 3.97
C ASP A 82 -0.72 20.13 3.47
N GLU A 83 -1.22 21.20 2.82
CA GLU A 83 -2.64 21.37 2.55
C GLU A 83 -3.11 20.93 1.16
N LEU A 84 -2.23 20.54 0.25
CA LEU A 84 -2.59 20.20 -1.13
C LEU A 84 -1.86 18.94 -1.61
N ILE A 85 -2.51 18.18 -2.50
CA ILE A 85 -1.86 17.07 -3.20
C ILE A 85 -0.66 17.63 -3.97
N GLU A 86 0.55 17.15 -3.68
CA GLU A 86 1.75 17.52 -4.43
C GLU A 86 1.72 16.92 -5.85
N ILE A 87 1.46 17.76 -6.86
CA ILE A 87 1.28 17.35 -8.27
C ILE A 87 2.60 17.32 -9.05
N GLU A 88 3.60 18.09 -8.64
CA GLU A 88 4.86 18.21 -9.40
C GLU A 88 6.01 17.45 -8.74
N GLY A 89 6.01 17.34 -7.41
CA GLY A 89 7.04 16.62 -6.68
C GLY A 89 7.04 15.11 -6.93
N CYS A 90 8.26 14.56 -6.96
CA CYS A 90 8.54 13.13 -7.00
C CYS A 90 9.12 12.63 -5.67
N THR A 91 8.63 13.17 -4.56
CA THR A 91 9.15 12.95 -3.21
C THR A 91 8.49 11.77 -2.49
N GLN A 92 7.30 11.35 -2.95
CA GLN A 92 6.49 10.30 -2.33
C GLN A 92 6.73 8.93 -2.95
N PHE A 93 6.57 7.87 -2.15
CA PHE A 93 6.80 6.50 -2.61
C PHE A 93 6.00 6.13 -3.88
N HIS A 94 4.73 6.54 -3.99
CA HIS A 94 3.94 6.23 -5.18
C HIS A 94 4.52 6.77 -6.49
N ARG A 95 5.28 7.88 -6.43
CA ARG A 95 5.98 8.45 -7.59
C ARG A 95 7.16 7.60 -7.99
N VAL A 96 7.95 7.18 -7.01
CA VAL A 96 9.07 6.25 -7.19
C VAL A 96 8.55 4.93 -7.78
N TRP A 97 7.44 4.41 -7.25
CA TRP A 97 6.81 3.20 -7.76
C TRP A 97 6.32 3.36 -9.21
N SER A 98 5.71 4.50 -9.54
CA SER A 98 5.30 4.78 -10.92
C SER A 98 6.47 4.78 -11.89
N ALA A 99 7.63 5.34 -11.50
CA ALA A 99 8.85 5.28 -12.29
C ALA A 99 9.36 3.84 -12.46
N ILE A 100 9.44 3.07 -11.36
CA ILE A 100 9.85 1.65 -11.38
C ILE A 100 8.95 0.85 -12.32
N GLN A 101 7.63 1.03 -12.21
CA GLN A 101 6.66 0.36 -13.07
C GLN A 101 6.81 0.74 -14.53
N PHE A 102 7.07 2.02 -14.81
CA PHE A 102 7.31 2.47 -16.17
C PHE A 102 8.54 1.77 -16.76
N VAL A 103 9.63 1.66 -15.99
CA VAL A 103 10.85 0.98 -16.41
C VAL A 103 10.60 -0.51 -16.72
N PHE A 104 10.03 -1.29 -15.80
CA PHE A 104 9.82 -2.72 -16.05
C PHE A 104 8.72 -3.03 -17.08
N SER A 105 7.88 -2.04 -17.40
CA SER A 105 6.91 -2.16 -18.48
C SER A 105 7.54 -1.94 -19.86
N THR A 106 8.77 -1.43 -19.93
CA THR A 106 9.52 -1.27 -21.18
C THR A 106 9.69 -2.63 -21.86
N PRO A 107 9.33 -2.77 -23.15
CA PRO A 107 9.50 -4.02 -23.87
C PRO A 107 10.97 -4.39 -24.03
N PHE A 108 11.29 -5.66 -23.76
CA PHE A 108 12.64 -6.22 -23.86
C PHE A 108 12.87 -6.95 -25.19
N GLY A 109 14.14 -7.26 -25.48
CA GLY A 109 14.53 -8.06 -26.65
C GLY A 109 14.12 -9.54 -26.52
N GLU A 110 14.23 -10.30 -27.60
CA GLU A 110 13.77 -11.71 -27.68
C GLU A 110 14.51 -12.69 -26.74
N ASN A 111 15.62 -12.29 -26.12
CA ASN A 111 16.45 -13.15 -25.25
C ASN A 111 16.61 -12.60 -23.82
N GLU A 112 15.70 -11.73 -23.39
CA GLU A 112 15.74 -11.12 -22.06
C GLU A 112 14.53 -11.58 -21.24
N TYR A 113 14.75 -11.89 -19.96
CA TYR A 113 13.68 -12.22 -19.04
C TYR A 113 12.88 -10.98 -18.68
N THR A 114 11.56 -11.12 -18.71
CA THR A 114 10.64 -10.11 -18.23
C THR A 114 10.57 -10.12 -16.70
N VAL A 115 10.15 -9.00 -16.12
CA VAL A 115 10.05 -8.88 -14.65
C VAL A 115 9.03 -9.85 -14.06
N GLU A 116 7.94 -10.12 -14.79
CA GLU A 116 6.96 -11.14 -14.41
C GLU A 116 7.53 -12.58 -14.44
N GLU A 117 8.51 -12.88 -15.30
CA GLU A 117 9.20 -14.18 -15.29
C GLU A 117 10.20 -14.30 -14.14
N MET A 118 10.87 -13.19 -13.78
CA MET A 118 11.88 -13.18 -12.73
C MET A 118 11.30 -13.13 -11.31
N PHE A 119 10.23 -12.34 -11.11
CA PHE A 119 9.71 -12.00 -9.78
C PHE A 119 8.23 -12.37 -9.59
N GLY A 120 7.54 -12.80 -10.66
CA GLY A 120 6.09 -13.04 -10.63
C GLY A 120 5.30 -11.80 -10.22
N ASP A 121 4.13 -12.02 -9.63
CA ASP A 121 3.27 -10.94 -9.13
C ASP A 121 3.75 -10.37 -7.79
N GLY A 122 4.72 -11.02 -7.13
CA GLY A 122 5.20 -10.66 -5.79
C GLY A 122 5.75 -9.23 -5.73
N LEU A 123 6.40 -8.78 -6.81
CA LEU A 123 6.88 -7.41 -6.93
C LEU A 123 5.72 -6.40 -6.86
N ASN A 124 4.66 -6.64 -7.64
CA ASN A 124 3.47 -5.80 -7.65
C ASN A 124 2.72 -5.84 -6.33
N TRP A 125 2.63 -7.02 -5.69
CA TRP A 125 2.07 -7.16 -4.35
C TRP A 125 2.83 -6.31 -3.33
N ALA A 126 4.16 -6.33 -3.35
CA ALA A 126 4.98 -5.51 -2.45
C ALA A 126 4.75 -4.01 -2.68
N GLY A 127 4.88 -3.53 -3.93
CA GLY A 127 4.71 -2.11 -4.24
C GLY A 127 3.30 -1.59 -3.95
N CYS A 128 2.27 -2.34 -4.32
CA CYS A 128 0.89 -1.97 -4.02
C CYS A 128 0.60 -2.00 -2.53
N THR A 129 1.15 -2.98 -1.79
CA THR A 129 1.02 -3.03 -0.32
C THR A 129 1.58 -1.76 0.32
N LEU A 130 2.80 -1.37 -0.04
CA LEU A 130 3.41 -0.13 0.48
C LEU A 130 2.57 1.10 0.13
N ILE A 131 2.11 1.23 -1.12
CA ILE A 131 1.25 2.34 -1.55
C ILE A 131 -0.06 2.40 -0.73
N THR A 132 -0.70 1.25 -0.50
CA THR A 132 -1.94 1.19 0.29
C THR A 132 -1.69 1.52 1.75
N LEU A 133 -0.64 0.98 2.37
CA LEU A 133 -0.34 1.21 3.78
C LEU A 133 0.02 2.67 4.08
N LEU A 134 0.67 3.36 3.13
CA LEU A 134 1.00 4.79 3.19
C LEU A 134 -0.19 5.71 2.83
N GLY A 135 -1.36 5.16 2.47
CA GLY A 135 -2.52 5.96 2.05
C GLY A 135 -2.27 6.74 0.75
N GLN A 136 -1.41 6.22 -0.15
CA GLN A 136 -1.01 6.90 -1.38
C GLN A 136 -1.74 6.39 -2.63
N GLN A 137 -2.62 5.39 -2.51
CA GLN A 137 -3.28 4.74 -3.67
C GLN A 137 -4.03 5.71 -4.58
N ARG A 138 -4.89 6.58 -4.04
CA ARG A 138 -5.67 7.52 -4.88
C ARG A 138 -4.76 8.48 -5.66
N ARG A 139 -3.66 8.92 -5.03
CA ARG A 139 -2.65 9.76 -5.67
C ARG A 139 -1.91 9.01 -6.77
N PHE A 140 -1.52 7.76 -6.51
CA PHE A 140 -0.93 6.87 -7.50
C PHE A 140 -1.83 6.73 -8.74
N GLU A 141 -3.11 6.39 -8.56
CA GLU A 141 -4.05 6.18 -9.67
C GLU A 141 -4.27 7.45 -10.52
N MET A 142 -4.16 8.63 -9.92
CA MET A 142 -4.28 9.90 -10.62
C MET A 142 -2.99 10.34 -11.33
N LEU A 143 -1.83 10.09 -10.70
CA LEU A 143 -0.55 10.70 -11.06
C LEU A 143 0.47 9.71 -11.64
N ASP A 144 0.07 8.45 -11.84
CA ASP A 144 0.91 7.42 -12.44
C ASP A 144 1.28 7.74 -13.90
N PHE A 145 2.58 7.72 -14.19
CA PHE A 145 3.17 7.91 -15.52
C PHE A 145 2.61 6.90 -16.52
N GLY A 146 2.39 5.65 -16.12
CA GLY A 146 1.81 4.61 -16.98
C GLY A 146 0.41 4.99 -17.45
N THR A 147 -0.44 5.41 -16.51
CA THR A 147 -1.80 5.86 -16.78
C THR A 147 -1.81 7.10 -17.68
N HIS A 148 -0.91 8.06 -17.45
CA HIS A 148 -0.78 9.23 -18.33
C HIS A 148 -0.33 8.84 -19.74
N PHE A 149 0.66 7.96 -19.85
CA PHE A 149 1.15 7.43 -21.12
C PHE A 149 0.04 6.72 -21.92
N LEU A 150 -0.77 5.87 -21.26
CA LEU A 150 -1.89 5.18 -21.92
C LEU A 150 -2.92 6.16 -22.50
N LYS A 151 -3.19 7.27 -21.80
CA LYS A 151 -4.10 8.32 -22.30
C LYS A 151 -3.51 9.00 -23.53
N LEU A 152 -2.22 9.35 -23.49
CA LEU A 152 -1.52 9.96 -24.64
C LEU A 152 -1.48 9.00 -25.84
N GLN A 153 -1.10 7.74 -25.64
CA GLN A 153 -0.98 6.76 -26.71
C GLN A 153 -2.32 6.49 -27.42
N ARG A 154 -3.44 6.45 -26.67
CA ARG A 154 -4.78 6.32 -27.25
C ARG A 154 -5.16 7.49 -28.15
N ASN A 155 -4.66 8.68 -27.86
CA ASN A 155 -4.95 9.90 -28.62
C ASN A 155 -4.02 10.04 -29.84
N ASP A 156 -2.72 9.81 -29.68
CA ASP A 156 -1.72 10.06 -30.73
C ASP A 156 -1.63 8.94 -31.79
N LYS A 157 -1.96 7.68 -31.42
CA LYS A 157 -1.87 6.48 -32.28
C LYS A 157 -0.51 6.29 -32.99
N LYS A 158 0.58 6.81 -32.41
CA LYS A 158 1.95 6.62 -32.95
C LYS A 158 2.54 5.34 -32.38
N ASP A 159 3.04 4.45 -33.25
CA ASP A 159 3.47 3.12 -32.80
C ASP A 159 4.95 2.99 -32.41
N THR A 160 5.78 3.97 -32.77
CA THR A 160 7.24 3.91 -32.58
C THR A 160 7.80 5.19 -31.97
N SER A 161 8.66 5.03 -30.95
CA SER A 161 9.49 6.11 -30.40
C SER A 161 10.73 6.37 -31.27
N LYS A 162 11.32 7.57 -31.13
CA LYS A 162 12.62 7.92 -31.74
C LYS A 162 13.76 7.00 -31.30
N GLU A 163 13.59 6.34 -30.15
CA GLU A 163 14.58 5.42 -29.54
C GLU A 163 14.33 3.94 -29.90
N GLY A 164 13.43 3.66 -30.85
CA GLY A 164 13.14 2.27 -31.28
C GLY A 164 12.20 1.50 -30.34
N VAL A 165 11.74 2.10 -29.24
CA VAL A 165 10.74 1.49 -28.34
C VAL A 165 9.39 1.39 -29.06
N CYS A 166 8.82 0.18 -29.09
CA CYS A 166 7.47 -0.05 -29.59
C CYS A 166 6.43 0.44 -28.58
N LEU A 167 5.85 1.62 -28.84
CA LEU A 167 4.92 2.30 -27.93
C LEU A 167 3.65 1.48 -27.71
N ALA A 168 3.19 0.76 -28.73
CA ALA A 168 2.04 -0.15 -28.64
C ALA A 168 2.30 -1.33 -27.70
N ARG A 169 3.51 -1.92 -27.72
CA ARG A 169 3.91 -3.00 -26.80
C ARG A 169 4.02 -2.48 -25.37
N LEU A 170 4.63 -1.31 -25.17
CA LEU A 170 4.71 -0.66 -23.86
C LEU A 170 3.30 -0.37 -23.30
N ALA A 171 2.40 0.20 -24.10
CA ALA A 171 1.01 0.44 -23.71
C ALA A 171 0.29 -0.85 -23.32
N THR A 172 0.50 -1.93 -24.07
CA THR A 172 -0.10 -3.24 -23.75
C THR A 172 0.41 -3.75 -22.40
N ARG A 173 1.72 -3.66 -22.13
CA ARG A 173 2.31 -4.07 -20.84
C ARG A 173 1.79 -3.21 -19.68
N LEU A 174 1.81 -1.88 -19.82
CA LEU A 174 1.29 -0.94 -18.82
C LEU A 174 -0.20 -1.21 -18.50
N SER A 175 -1.01 -1.52 -19.51
CA SER A 175 -2.43 -1.85 -19.30
C SER A 175 -2.60 -3.12 -18.47
N ARG A 176 -1.75 -4.14 -18.64
CA ARG A 176 -1.79 -5.39 -17.86
C ARG A 176 -1.46 -5.12 -16.39
N PHE A 177 -0.38 -4.39 -16.13
CA PHE A 177 0.00 -4.03 -14.76
C PHE A 177 -1.04 -3.12 -14.09
N SER A 178 -1.69 -2.22 -14.84
CA SER A 178 -2.79 -1.42 -14.30
C SER A 178 -3.97 -2.28 -13.82
N VAL A 179 -4.32 -3.33 -14.55
CA VAL A 179 -5.36 -4.29 -14.14
C VAL A 179 -4.92 -5.08 -12.91
N LEU A 180 -3.70 -5.60 -12.90
CA LEU A 180 -3.14 -6.34 -11.77
C LEU A 180 -3.12 -5.48 -10.49
N ASN A 181 -2.61 -4.26 -10.57
CA ASN A 181 -2.55 -3.35 -9.43
C ASN A 181 -3.95 -3.05 -8.87
N ARG A 182 -4.95 -2.82 -9.73
CA ARG A 182 -6.35 -2.61 -9.28
C ARG A 182 -6.89 -3.80 -8.52
N GLN A 183 -6.59 -5.03 -8.96
CA GLN A 183 -6.99 -6.24 -8.26
C GLN A 183 -6.32 -6.36 -6.89
N ILE A 184 -5.00 -6.12 -6.84
CA ILE A 184 -4.23 -6.13 -5.59
C ILE A 184 -4.78 -5.08 -4.62
N PHE A 185 -4.99 -3.85 -5.07
CA PHE A 185 -5.56 -2.79 -4.26
C PHE A 185 -6.95 -3.15 -3.74
N ALA A 186 -7.82 -3.75 -4.56
CA ALA A 186 -9.13 -4.19 -4.11
C ALA A 186 -9.03 -5.22 -2.97
N ILE A 187 -8.12 -6.20 -3.10
CA ILE A 187 -7.90 -7.21 -2.05
C ILE A 187 -7.37 -6.55 -0.77
N LEU A 188 -6.34 -5.72 -0.87
CA LEU A 188 -5.74 -5.05 0.29
C LEU A 188 -6.76 -4.17 1.04
N ASN A 189 -7.59 -3.42 0.29
CA ASN A 189 -8.62 -2.58 0.89
C ASN A 189 -9.71 -3.39 1.59
N ASN A 190 -10.07 -4.58 1.09
CA ASN A 190 -11.04 -5.45 1.77
C ASN A 190 -10.54 -5.88 3.16
N TYR A 191 -9.23 -6.08 3.33
CA TYR A 191 -8.64 -6.44 4.62
C TYR A 191 -8.39 -5.24 5.53
N LEU A 192 -8.04 -4.08 4.99
CA LEU A 192 -7.71 -2.88 5.78
C LEU A 192 -8.95 -2.04 6.15
N HIS A 193 -9.99 -2.10 5.33
CA HIS A 193 -11.24 -1.35 5.48
C HIS A 193 -12.45 -2.29 5.41
N PRO A 194 -12.59 -3.25 6.35
CA PRO A 194 -13.73 -4.15 6.36
C PRO A 194 -15.03 -3.36 6.54
N ILE A 195 -16.06 -3.75 5.77
CA ILE A 195 -17.37 -3.06 5.66
C ILE A 195 -18.05 -2.87 7.03
N ASP A 196 -17.77 -3.76 7.98
CA ASP A 196 -18.41 -3.77 9.30
C ASP A 196 -17.75 -2.85 10.33
N LYS A 197 -16.63 -2.18 10.00
CA LYS A 197 -16.05 -1.18 10.92
C LYS A 197 -16.94 0.07 10.92
N PRO A 198 -17.38 0.57 12.09
CA PRO A 198 -18.13 1.82 12.16
C PRO A 198 -17.30 2.90 11.49
N ASP A 199 -17.95 3.68 10.63
CA ASP A 199 -17.35 4.80 9.92
C ASP A 199 -16.86 5.81 10.97
N ASN A 200 -15.61 5.64 11.42
CA ASN A 200 -14.89 6.70 12.10
C ASN A 200 -14.82 7.78 11.05
N GLN A 201 -15.75 8.74 11.13
CA GLN A 201 -15.81 9.94 10.30
C GLN A 201 -14.39 10.50 10.25
N ALA A 202 -13.66 10.11 9.20
CA ALA A 202 -12.23 10.27 9.18
C ALA A 202 -12.01 11.75 8.95
N ASN A 203 -11.76 12.51 10.03
CA ASN A 203 -11.69 13.97 10.09
C ASN A 203 -11.47 14.59 8.71
N VAL A 204 -12.56 14.78 7.95
CA VAL A 204 -12.46 15.15 6.56
C VAL A 204 -12.08 16.62 6.59
N ARG A 205 -10.95 16.94 5.99
CA ARG A 205 -10.50 18.32 5.99
C ARG A 205 -11.46 19.18 5.17
N HIS A 206 -11.98 20.22 5.79
CA HIS A 206 -12.87 21.19 5.17
C HIS A 206 -12.09 22.45 4.77
N PHE A 207 -12.33 22.94 3.56
CA PHE A 207 -11.77 24.21 3.09
C PHE A 207 -12.81 25.32 3.28
N PRO A 208 -12.47 26.44 3.95
CA PRO A 208 -13.41 27.53 4.12
C PRO A 208 -13.74 28.19 2.77
N PRO A 209 -15.00 28.61 2.54
CA PRO A 209 -15.34 29.38 1.35
C PRO A 209 -14.63 30.75 1.37
N PRO A 210 -14.48 31.42 0.21
CA PRO A 210 -13.88 32.75 0.14
C PRO A 210 -14.60 33.72 1.10
N GLN A 211 -13.84 34.37 1.99
CA GLN A 211 -14.38 35.35 2.91
C GLN A 211 -14.23 36.75 2.33
N TRP A 212 -15.31 37.53 2.32
CA TRP A 212 -15.25 38.93 1.93
C TRP A 212 -14.55 39.75 3.02
N PRO A 213 -13.56 40.61 2.69
CA PRO A 213 -12.93 41.46 3.69
C PRO A 213 -13.97 42.39 4.30
N ARG A 214 -14.17 42.31 5.63
CA ARG A 214 -14.99 43.30 6.33
C ARG A 214 -14.14 44.58 6.43
N ALA A 215 -14.59 45.64 5.77
CA ALA A 215 -14.02 46.98 5.90
C ALA A 215 -14.21 47.54 7.31
#